data_AF-A0A7W0CKA7-F1
#
_entry.id   AF-A0A7W0CKA7-F1
#
_cell.length_a   1.000
_cell.length_b   1.000
_cell.length_c   1.000
_cell.angle_alpha   90.00
_cell.angle_beta   90.00
_cell.angle_gamma   90.00
#
_symmetry.space_group_name_H-M   'P 1'
#
loop_
_entity.id
_entity.type
_entity.pdbx_description
1 polymer ?
#
loop_
_entity_poly.entity_id
_entity_poly.type
_entity_poly.pdbx_seq_one_letter_code
_entity_poly.pdbx_strand_id
1 'polypeptide(L)'
;MRYLMMIAGLESALPSDEEVVADPAHGDWLREMRRRGVLVTAARLRGSEDATSVQVRDDAVLIADGPFAESKEQIAGFALLDCRDLDEAIEVAAAHPVARVGVIEVRPLWE
;
A
#
# COMPACT_ATOMS: atom_id res chain seq x y z
N MET A 1 12.67 -7.94 -10.79
CA MET A 1 11.43 -8.69 -10.54
C MET A 1 10.48 -7.75 -9.85
N ARG A 2 9.24 -7.64 -10.34
CA ARG A 2 8.31 -6.66 -9.80
C ARG A 2 7.41 -7.23 -8.72
N TYR A 3 7.21 -6.44 -7.68
CA TYR A 3 6.37 -6.77 -6.53
C TYR A 3 5.40 -5.64 -6.24
N LEU A 4 4.14 -5.98 -5.98
CA LEU A 4 3.20 -5.08 -5.35
C LEU A 4 3.35 -5.21 -3.84
N MET A 5 3.71 -4.11 -3.19
CA MET A 5 3.74 -3.95 -1.75
C MET A 5 2.45 -3.24 -1.33
N MET A 6 1.53 -3.95 -0.68
CA MET A 6 0.27 -3.40 -0.16
C MET A 6 0.41 -3.09 1.32
N ILE A 7 0.03 -1.88 1.70
CA ILE A 7 0.09 -1.41 3.08
C ILE A 7 -1.33 -1.47 3.63
N ALA A 8 -1.54 -2.30 4.66
CA ALA A 8 -2.85 -2.53 5.25
C ALA A 8 -2.81 -2.40 6.78
N GLY A 9 -3.98 -2.13 7.37
CA GLY A 9 -4.13 -2.09 8.81
C GLY A 9 -5.48 -1.52 9.22
N LEU A 10 -5.73 -1.44 10.52
CA LEU A 10 -6.88 -0.71 11.05
C LEU A 10 -6.68 0.79 10.77
N GLU A 11 -7.63 1.44 10.10
CA GLU A 11 -7.50 2.86 9.75
C GLU A 11 -7.28 3.75 10.98
N SER A 12 -7.86 3.38 12.11
CA SER A 12 -7.69 4.08 13.39
C SER A 12 -6.32 3.86 14.06
N ALA A 13 -5.56 2.85 13.63
CA ALA A 13 -4.22 2.54 14.14
C ALA A 13 -3.10 3.01 13.20
N LEU A 14 -3.43 3.27 11.93
CA LEU A 14 -2.49 3.82 10.96
C LEU A 14 -2.33 5.34 11.17
N PRO A 15 -1.13 5.89 10.93
CA PRO A 15 -0.92 7.32 11.07
C PRO A 15 -1.77 8.09 10.06
N SER A 16 -2.40 9.19 10.47
CA SER A 16 -3.10 10.14 9.62
C SER A 16 -2.16 10.79 8.58
N ASP A 17 -2.71 11.52 7.62
CA ASP A 17 -1.89 12.20 6.59
C ASP A 17 -0.95 13.24 7.21
N GLU A 18 -1.46 14.01 8.18
CA GLU A 18 -0.66 14.97 8.94
C GLU A 18 0.48 14.29 9.71
N GLU A 19 0.22 13.17 10.38
CA GLU A 19 1.24 12.41 11.11
C GLU A 19 2.32 11.82 10.18
N VAL A 20 1.93 11.33 9.00
CA VAL A 20 2.87 10.85 7.98
C VAL A 20 3.74 11.97 7.44
N VAL A 21 3.16 13.15 7.20
CA VAL A 21 3.90 14.33 6.73
C VAL A 21 4.84 14.86 7.81
N ALA A 22 4.43 14.81 9.08
CA ALA A 22 5.23 15.25 10.21
C ALA A 22 6.37 14.28 10.57
N ASP A 23 6.22 12.98 10.27
CA ASP A 23 7.22 11.96 10.52
C ASP A 23 8.27 11.89 9.38
N PRO A 24 9.52 12.33 9.62
CA PRO A 24 10.56 12.30 8.60
C PRO A 24 10.87 10.87 8.10
N ALA A 25 10.58 9.83 8.88
CA ALA A 25 10.89 8.45 8.52
C ALA A 25 10.17 8.00 7.24
N HIS A 26 8.94 8.47 7.00
CA HIS A 26 8.21 8.18 5.76
C HIS A 26 8.87 8.82 4.54
N GLY A 27 9.25 10.10 4.69
CA GLY A 27 9.98 10.84 3.65
C GLY A 27 11.37 10.26 3.36
N ASP A 28 12.09 9.83 4.41
CA ASP A 28 13.41 9.20 4.31
C ASP A 28 13.34 7.85 3.61
N TRP A 29 12.35 7.01 3.95
CA TRP A 29 12.14 5.73 3.27
C TRP A 29 11.88 5.94 1.78
N LEU A 30 10.99 6.88 1.42
CA LEU A 30 10.70 7.19 0.02
C LEU A 30 11.94 7.67 -0.74
N ARG A 31 12.75 8.55 -0.13
CA ARG A 31 14.00 9.05 -0.73
C ARG A 31 15.00 7.92 -0.95
N GLU A 32 15.18 7.08 0.05
CA GLU A 32 16.14 5.98 0.00
C GLU A 32 15.75 4.92 -1.05
N MET A 33 14.48 4.51 -1.10
CA MET A 33 14.03 3.50 -2.07
C MET A 33 14.08 4.03 -3.51
N ARG A 34 13.81 5.33 -3.73
CA ARG A 34 14.06 5.97 -5.04
C ARG A 34 15.53 6.01 -5.39
N ARG A 35 16.40 6.38 -4.43
CA ARG A 35 17.86 6.44 -4.64
C ARG A 35 18.43 5.06 -5.00
N ARG A 36 17.93 4.01 -4.37
CA ARG A 36 18.27 2.60 -4.67
C ARG A 36 17.74 2.13 -6.04
N GLY A 37 16.80 2.86 -6.65
CA GLY A 37 16.15 2.48 -7.90
C GLY A 37 15.12 1.36 -7.75
N VAL A 38 14.77 0.95 -6.52
CA VAL A 38 13.83 -0.15 -6.26
C VAL A 38 12.37 0.30 -6.22
N LEU A 39 12.10 1.59 -6.02
CA LEU A 39 10.75 2.14 -5.99
C LEU A 39 10.33 2.67 -7.37
N VAL A 40 9.37 1.98 -8.01
CA VAL A 40 8.79 2.41 -9.29
C VAL A 40 7.76 3.52 -9.04
N THR A 41 6.81 3.28 -8.14
CA THR A 41 5.82 4.26 -7.70
C THR A 41 5.24 3.88 -6.34
N ALA A 42 4.70 4.85 -5.61
CA ALA A 42 3.95 4.62 -4.39
C ALA A 42 2.90 5.71 -4.20
N ALA A 43 1.81 5.35 -3.54
CA ALA A 43 0.79 6.29 -3.12
C ALA A 43 0.14 5.84 -1.82
N ARG A 44 -0.21 6.83 -1.00
CA ARG A 44 -1.18 6.67 0.07
C ARG A 44 -2.59 6.72 -0.53
N LEU A 45 -3.50 5.94 0.00
CA LEU A 45 -4.91 5.96 -0.36
C LEU A 45 -5.70 6.82 0.64
N ARG A 46 -6.82 7.37 0.17
CA ARG A 46 -7.82 7.98 1.05
C ARG A 46 -8.53 6.89 1.86
N GLY A 47 -9.24 7.29 2.90
CA GLY A 47 -9.97 6.35 3.77
C GLY A 47 -10.98 5.52 2.99
N SER A 48 -11.34 4.36 3.54
CA SER A 48 -12.27 3.41 2.94
C SER A 48 -13.65 3.99 2.66
N GLU A 49 -14.05 5.06 3.37
CA GLU A 49 -15.28 5.83 3.11
C GLU A 49 -15.28 6.53 1.75
N ASP A 50 -14.10 6.87 1.19
CA ASP A 50 -13.96 7.51 -0.12
C ASP A 50 -13.86 6.46 -1.26
N ALA A 51 -13.90 5.17 -0.94
CA ALA A 51 -13.80 4.11 -1.93
C ALA A 51 -15.11 3.90 -2.69
N THR A 52 -15.01 3.43 -3.94
CA THR A 52 -16.15 3.01 -4.74
C THR A 52 -15.82 1.66 -5.39
N SER A 53 -16.64 0.66 -5.12
CA SER A 53 -16.50 -0.68 -5.66
C SER A 53 -17.37 -0.86 -6.89
N VAL A 54 -16.83 -1.49 -7.93
CA VAL A 54 -17.51 -1.72 -9.21
C VAL A 54 -17.46 -3.20 -9.56
N GLN A 55 -18.60 -3.79 -9.94
CA GLN A 55 -18.72 -5.16 -10.46
C GLN A 55 -19.57 -5.15 -11.74
N VAL A 56 -19.29 -6.06 -12.67
CA VAL A 56 -20.15 -6.31 -13.84
C VAL A 56 -20.73 -7.71 -13.73
N ARG A 57 -22.06 -7.84 -13.81
CA ARG A 57 -22.78 -9.12 -13.83
C ARG A 57 -23.91 -9.06 -14.84
N ASP A 58 -24.02 -10.07 -15.71
CA ASP A 58 -25.06 -10.15 -16.74
C ASP A 58 -25.20 -8.84 -17.55
N ASP A 59 -24.05 -8.32 -18.01
CA ASP A 59 -23.92 -7.03 -18.73
C ASP A 59 -24.39 -5.78 -17.98
N ALA A 60 -24.70 -5.89 -16.68
CA ALA A 60 -25.05 -4.77 -15.81
C ALA A 60 -23.88 -4.32 -14.93
N VAL A 61 -23.70 -3.01 -14.80
CA VAL A 61 -22.71 -2.39 -13.90
C VAL A 61 -23.35 -2.17 -12.53
N LEU A 62 -22.78 -2.81 -11.51
CA LEU A 62 -23.13 -2.64 -10.11
C LEU A 62 -22.07 -1.75 -9.45
N ILE A 63 -22.51 -0.71 -8.77
CA ILE A 63 -21.66 0.23 -8.03
C ILE A 63 -22.06 0.17 -6.56
N ALA A 64 -21.08 0.13 -5.67
CA ALA A 64 -21.28 0.21 -4.23
C ALA A 64 -20.31 1.23 -3.62
N ASP A 65 -20.81 2.01 -2.66
CA ASP A 65 -19.98 2.87 -1.85
C ASP A 65 -19.14 2.01 -0.89
N GLY A 66 -17.87 2.37 -0.72
CA GLY A 66 -16.93 1.67 0.14
C GLY A 66 -16.05 0.61 -0.56
N PRO A 67 -15.17 -0.05 0.21
CA PRO A 67 -14.15 -0.96 -0.29
C PRO A 67 -14.73 -2.29 -0.77
N PHE A 68 -13.92 -3.05 -1.51
CA PHE A 68 -14.34 -4.33 -2.10
C PHE A 68 -14.69 -5.41 -1.06
N ALA A 69 -14.19 -5.27 0.17
CA ALA A 69 -14.41 -6.19 1.27
C ALA A 69 -14.74 -5.42 2.55
N GLU A 70 -15.77 -5.89 3.26
CA GLU A 70 -16.07 -5.46 4.62
C GLU A 70 -15.11 -6.12 5.61
N SER A 71 -13.86 -5.64 5.64
CA SER A 71 -12.83 -6.07 6.58
C SER A 71 -12.57 -5.02 7.65
N LYS A 72 -12.07 -5.46 8.81
CA LYS A 72 -11.62 -4.52 9.84
C LYS A 72 -10.34 -3.79 9.42
N GLU A 73 -9.45 -4.48 8.72
CA GLU A 73 -8.23 -3.91 8.15
C GLU A 73 -8.48 -3.46 6.71
N GLN A 74 -7.99 -2.29 6.36
CA GLN A 74 -8.16 -1.66 5.06
C GLN A 74 -6.81 -1.48 4.37
N ILE A 75 -6.81 -1.47 3.03
CA ILE A 75 -5.62 -1.12 2.25
C ILE A 75 -5.49 0.41 2.28
N ALA A 76 -4.44 0.91 2.90
CA ALA A 76 -4.19 2.33 3.11
C ALA A 76 -3.13 2.92 2.15
N GLY A 77 -2.45 2.07 1.39
CA GLY A 77 -1.39 2.50 0.49
C GLY A 77 -0.81 1.34 -0.31
N PHE A 78 -0.02 1.69 -1.32
CA PHE A 78 0.74 0.72 -2.07
C PHE A 78 2.08 1.29 -2.54
N ALA A 79 3.01 0.38 -2.84
CA ALA A 79 4.20 0.65 -3.62
C ALA A 79 4.38 -0.44 -4.69
N LEU A 80 4.74 -0.04 -5.90
CA LEU A 80 5.24 -0.94 -6.93
C LEU A 80 6.76 -0.92 -6.86
N LEU A 81 7.35 -2.09 -6.63
CA LEU A 81 8.78 -2.27 -6.46
C LEU A 81 9.38 -3.01 -7.67
N ASP A 82 10.60 -2.67 -8.04
CA ASP A 82 11.45 -3.47 -8.92
C ASP A 82 12.69 -3.91 -8.13
N CYS A 83 12.65 -5.14 -7.63
CA CYS A 83 13.67 -5.71 -6.76
C CYS A 83 14.39 -6.84 -7.48
N ARG A 84 15.60 -7.17 -7.04
CA ARG A 84 16.37 -8.31 -7.59
C ARG A 84 15.65 -9.64 -7.36
N ASP A 85 15.05 -9.81 -6.18
CA ASP A 85 14.35 -11.00 -5.73
C ASP A 85 13.35 -10.67 -4.59
N LEU A 86 12.73 -11.71 -4.03
CA LEU A 86 11.76 -11.58 -2.93
C LEU A 86 12.42 -11.11 -1.63
N ASP A 87 13.66 -11.50 -1.38
CA ASP A 87 14.38 -11.13 -0.16
C ASP A 87 14.63 -9.62 -0.11
N GLU A 88 15.01 -9.02 -1.23
CA GLU A 88 15.12 -7.56 -1.32
C GLU A 88 13.75 -6.87 -1.16
N ALA A 89 12.67 -7.43 -1.71
CA ALA A 89 11.34 -6.87 -1.54
C ALA A 89 10.88 -6.92 -0.06
N ILE A 90 11.21 -8.01 0.66
CA ILE A 90 10.96 -8.14 2.10
C ILE A 90 11.78 -7.13 2.90
N GLU A 91 13.05 -6.92 2.55
CA GLU A 91 13.90 -5.90 3.18
C GLU A 91 13.30 -4.49 3.02
N VAL A 92 12.88 -4.14 1.81
CA VAL A 92 12.24 -2.86 1.49
C VAL A 92 10.96 -2.67 2.28
N ALA A 93 10.11 -3.70 2.34
CA ALA A 93 8.86 -3.69 3.09
C ALA A 93 9.09 -3.57 4.61
N ALA A 94 10.03 -4.33 5.17
CA ALA A 94 10.35 -4.31 6.60
C ALA A 94 10.93 -2.97 7.07
N ALA A 95 11.57 -2.22 6.16
CA ALA A 95 12.09 -0.89 6.45
C ALA A 95 11.01 0.21 6.46
N HIS A 96 9.82 -0.04 5.92
CA HIS A 96 8.75 0.95 5.84
C HIS A 96 8.17 1.23 7.25
N PRO A 97 7.97 2.49 7.67
CA PRO A 97 7.52 2.81 9.03
C PRO A 97 6.22 2.10 9.45
N VAL A 98 5.26 1.98 8.53
CA VAL A 98 3.97 1.31 8.78
C VAL A 98 4.12 -0.18 9.15
N ALA A 99 5.22 -0.85 8.80
CA ALA A 99 5.44 -2.25 9.19
C ALA A 99 5.45 -2.47 10.72
N ARG A 100 5.54 -1.39 11.51
CA ARG A 100 5.50 -1.43 12.98
C ARG A 100 4.08 -1.36 13.57
N VAL A 101 3.11 -0.88 12.80
CA VAL A 101 1.74 -0.57 13.29
C VAL A 101 0.63 -1.17 12.42
N GLY A 102 0.97 -1.70 11.26
CA GLY A 102 0.08 -2.41 10.35
C GLY A 102 0.75 -3.63 9.74
N VAL A 103 0.23 -4.06 8.60
CA VAL A 103 0.72 -5.21 7.83
C VAL A 103 1.14 -4.74 6.45
N ILE A 104 2.25 -5.29 5.95
CA ILE A 104 2.68 -5.06 4.58
C ILE A 104 2.73 -6.41 3.85
N GLU A 105 1.88 -6.56 2.84
CA GLU A 105 1.84 -7.74 1.98
C GLU A 105 2.68 -7.48 0.73
N VAL A 106 3.69 -8.32 0.48
CA VAL A 106 4.53 -8.26 -0.73
C VAL A 106 4.12 -9.38 -1.66
N ARG A 107 3.69 -9.06 -2.87
CA ARG A 107 3.24 -10.03 -3.88
C ARG A 107 3.97 -9.89 -5.21
N PRO A 108 4.52 -10.98 -5.77
CA PRO A 108 5.11 -10.94 -7.10
C PRO A 108 4.04 -10.68 -8.17
N LEU A 109 4.41 -9.92 -9.20
CA LEU A 109 3.64 -9.83 -10.44
C LEU A 109 3.97 -11.05 -11.33
N TRP A 110 3.11 -11.32 -12.31
CA TRP A 110 3.21 -12.47 -13.22
C TRP A 110 4.33 -12.36 -14.29
N GLU A 111 5.20 -11.36 -14.21
CA GLU A 111 6.13 -10.95 -15.28
C GLU A 111 7.17 -12.00 -15.69
#